data_AF-A0A962LLD5-F1
#
_entry.id   AF-A0A962LLD5-F1
#
_cell.length_a   1.000
_cell.length_b   1.000
_cell.length_c   1.000
_cell.angle_alpha   90.00
_cell.angle_beta   90.00
_cell.angle_gamma   90.00
#
_symmetry.space_group_name_H-M   'P 1'
#
loop_
_entity.id
_entity.type
_entity.pdbx_description
1 polymer ?
#
loop_
_entity_poly.entity_id
_entity_poly.type
_entity_poly.pdbx_seq_one_letter_code
_entity_poly.pdbx_strand_id
1 'polypeptide(L)' 'LYDTPREHVEAREDVQGLQLVKRSRVQYPLALDAELLSDLVSMTPFAFRGHREKRERLLREALPEVSMAFSLHLFQKAS' A
#
# COMPACT_ATOMS: atom_id res chain seq x y z
N LEU A 1 -0.62 -10.45 -10.16
CA LEU A 1 0.21 -10.66 -8.96
C LEU A 1 1.66 -10.72 -9.37
N TYR A 2 2.54 -10.19 -8.53
CA TYR A 2 3.98 -10.26 -8.72
C TYR A 2 4.47 -11.57 -8.12
N ASP A 3 5.39 -12.25 -8.80
CA ASP A 3 6.00 -13.49 -8.30
C ASP A 3 7.09 -13.17 -7.25
N THR A 4 7.50 -11.90 -7.14
CA THR A 4 8.46 -11.43 -6.13
C THR A 4 8.12 -9.96 -5.78
N PRO A 5 7.49 -9.69 -4.63
CA PRO A 5 7.24 -8.31 -4.21
C PRO A 5 8.59 -7.62 -3.96
N ARG A 6 8.86 -6.52 -4.66
CA ARG A 6 10.03 -5.68 -4.38
C ARG A 6 9.71 -4.80 -3.18
N GLU A 7 10.60 -4.76 -2.20
CA GLU A 7 10.52 -3.72 -1.16
C GLU A 7 10.61 -2.36 -1.84
N HIS A 8 9.64 -1.50 -1.54
CA HIS A 8 9.68 -0.13 -2.00
C HIS A 8 10.82 0.58 -1.28
N VAL A 9 11.77 1.12 -2.06
CA VAL A 9 12.86 1.96 -1.55
C VAL A 9 12.23 3.09 -0.74
N GLU A 10 12.67 3.24 0.51
CA GLU A 10 12.12 4.22 1.44
C GLU A 10 12.23 5.63 0.79
N ALA A 11 11.09 6.32 0.70
CA ALA A 11 11.04 7.63 0.07
C ALA A 11 11.91 8.62 0.85
N ARG A 12 12.63 9.49 0.11
CA ARG A 12 13.51 10.54 0.66
C ARG A 12 12.83 11.28 1.82
N GLU A 13 13.49 11.28 2.97
CA GLU A 13 12.93 11.67 4.27
C GLU A 13 13.12 13.14 4.64
N ASP A 14 13.86 13.90 3.82
CA ASP A 14 14.20 15.29 4.12
C ASP A 14 13.09 16.24 3.67
N VAL A 15 12.41 16.84 4.64
CA VAL A 15 11.47 17.94 4.43
C VAL A 15 12.10 19.22 4.96
N GLN A 16 12.30 20.21 4.08
CA GLN A 16 12.99 21.45 4.43
C GLN A 16 12.30 22.16 5.62
N GLY A 17 13.10 22.55 6.62
CA GLY A 17 12.60 23.22 7.84
C GLY A 17 11.96 22.29 8.86
N LEU A 18 11.93 20.98 8.60
CA LEU A 18 11.45 19.96 9.51
C LEU A 18 12.54 18.94 9.83
N GLN A 19 12.53 18.42 11.04
CA GLN A 19 13.37 17.33 11.49
C GLN A 19 12.50 16.10 11.74
N LEU A 20 12.90 14.95 11.21
CA LEU A 20 12.24 13.68 11.53
C LEU A 20 12.51 13.34 13.00
N VAL A 21 11.44 13.16 13.77
CA VAL A 21 11.48 12.81 15.20
C VAL A 21 11.32 11.31 15.39
N LYS A 22 10.41 10.72 14.61
CA LYS A 22 10.07 9.31 14.76
C LYS A 22 9.60 8.74 13.45
N ARG A 23 10.06 7.52 13.18
CA ARG A 23 9.51 6.64 12.16
C ARG A 23 8.84 5.45 12.82
N SER A 24 7.72 5.01 12.25
CA SER A 24 7.04 3.80 12.68
C SER A 24 6.44 3.10 11.48
N ARG A 25 6.41 1.78 11.54
CA ARG A 25 5.75 0.95 10.53
C ARG A 25 4.56 0.28 11.18
N VAL A 26 3.42 0.36 10.51
CA VAL A 26 2.19 -0.33 10.92
C VAL A 26 1.86 -1.33 9.84
N GLN A 27 1.90 -2.61 10.19
CA GLN A 27 1.55 -3.70 9.29
C GLN A 27 0.54 -4.62 9.95
N TYR A 28 -0.53 -4.93 9.23
CA TYR A 28 -1.58 -5.81 9.73
C TYR A 28 -2.30 -6.52 8.56
N PRO A 29 -2.80 -7.74 8.78
CA PRO A 29 -3.69 -8.39 7.84
C PRO A 29 -5.09 -7.76 7.91
N LEU A 30 -5.73 -7.63 6.76
CA LEU A 30 -7.11 -7.15 6.62
C LEU A 30 -7.91 -8.19 5.85
N ALA A 31 -8.92 -8.76 6.50
CA ALA A 31 -9.90 -9.59 5.82
C ALA A 31 -10.83 -8.68 5.01
N LEU A 32 -10.99 -8.99 3.73
CA LEU A 32 -11.87 -8.26 2.82
C LEU A 32 -12.86 -9.25 2.21
N ASP A 33 -14.12 -8.82 2.09
CA ASP A 33 -15.04 -9.50 1.20
C ASP A 33 -14.77 -9.10 -0.27
N ALA A 34 -15.49 -9.74 -1.18
CA ALA A 34 -15.30 -9.53 -2.62
C ALA A 34 -15.66 -8.10 -3.06
N GLU A 35 -16.61 -7.44 -2.40
CA GLU A 35 -17.05 -6.08 -2.73
C GLU A 35 -15.98 -5.07 -2.31
N LEU A 36 -15.51 -5.14 -1.07
CA LEU A 36 -14.44 -4.29 -0.56
C LEU A 36 -13.11 -4.49 -1.29
N LEU A 37 -12.80 -5.73 -1.70
CA LEU A 37 -11.62 -6.01 -2.52
C LEU A 37 -11.74 -5.34 -3.92
N SER A 38 -12.93 -5.42 -4.53
CA SER A 38 -13.20 -4.76 -5.81
C SER A 38 -13.04 -3.24 -5.70
N ASP A 39 -13.63 -2.64 -4.68
CA ASP A 39 -13.53 -1.21 -4.42
C ASP A 39 -12.09 -0.77 -4.19
N LEU A 40 -11.36 -1.48 -3.33
CA LEU A 40 -9.95 -1.19 -3.04
C LEU A 40 -9.11 -1.25 -4.31
N VAL A 41 -9.29 -2.26 -5.16
CA VAL A 41 -8.55 -2.38 -6.42
C VAL A 41 -8.92 -1.24 -7.39
N SER A 42 -10.20 -0.85 -7.46
CA SER A 42 -10.67 0.24 -8.33
C SER A 42 -10.07 1.60 -7.98
N MET A 43 -9.78 1.83 -6.70
CA MET A 43 -9.17 3.07 -6.19
C MET A 43 -7.64 3.11 -6.34
N THR A 44 -7.02 2.07 -6.88
CA THR A 44 -5.57 2.01 -7.07
C THR A 44 -5.16 2.22 -8.53
N PRO A 45 -3.92 2.65 -8.81
CA PRO A 45 -3.39 2.74 -10.18
C PRO A 45 -3.44 1.40 -10.95
N PHE A 46 -3.59 0.27 -10.26
CA PHE A 46 -3.74 -1.04 -10.88
C PHE A 46 -5.03 -1.17 -11.72
N ALA A 47 -6.06 -0.35 -11.46
CA ALA A 47 -7.29 -0.33 -12.23
C ALA A 47 -7.07 0.06 -13.71
N PHE A 48 -6.09 0.94 -13.99
CA PHE A 48 -5.96 1.60 -15.29
C PHE A 48 -4.79 1.13 -16.17
N ARG A 49 -3.77 0.43 -15.62
CA ARG A 49 -2.51 0.10 -16.33
C ARG A 49 -2.54 -1.16 -17.22
N GLY A 50 -3.64 -1.47 -17.88
CA GLY A 50 -3.70 -2.60 -18.84
C GLY A 50 -3.58 -4.01 -18.21
N HIS A 51 -3.82 -4.14 -16.91
CA HIS A 51 -3.73 -5.41 -16.17
C HIS A 51 -5.06 -6.17 -16.08
N ARG A 52 -5.90 -6.09 -17.13
CA ARG A 52 -7.27 -6.61 -17.11
C ARG A 52 -7.34 -8.08 -16.67
N GLU A 53 -6.55 -8.96 -17.28
CA GLU A 53 -6.53 -10.39 -16.94
C GLU A 53 -6.07 -10.66 -15.50
N LYS A 54 -5.06 -9.91 -15.01
CA LYS A 54 -4.56 -10.03 -13.64
C LYS A 54 -5.56 -9.51 -12.61
N ARG A 55 -6.33 -8.47 -12.95
CA ARG A 55 -7.41 -7.91 -12.12
C ARG A 55 -8.58 -8.88 -12.05
N GLU A 56 -9.04 -9.37 -13.19
CA GLU A 56 -10.12 -10.37 -13.22
C GLU A 56 -9.75 -11.64 -12.45
N ARG A 57 -8.49 -12.08 -12.53
CA ARG A 57 -7.99 -13.20 -11.70
C ARG A 57 -8.03 -12.86 -10.21
N LEU A 58 -7.53 -11.68 -9.82
CA LEU A 58 -7.53 -11.21 -8.43
C LEU A 58 -8.95 -11.10 -7.85
N LEU A 59 -9.93 -10.67 -8.63
CA LEU A 59 -11.33 -10.54 -8.20
C LEU A 59 -12.09 -11.87 -8.18
N ARG A 60 -11.63 -12.87 -8.93
CA ARG A 60 -12.17 -14.25 -8.91
C ARG A 60 -11.57 -15.08 -7.79
N GLU A 61 -10.32 -14.82 -7.42
CA GLU A 61 -9.67 -15.45 -6.28
C GLU A 61 -10.22 -14.81 -5.01
N ALA A 62 -10.92 -15.61 -4.19
CA ALA A 62 -11.27 -15.20 -2.85
C ALA A 62 -9.95 -15.08 -2.06
N LEU A 63 -9.42 -13.86 -1.96
CA LEU A 63 -8.29 -13.58 -1.08
C LEU A 63 -8.84 -13.46 0.34
N PRO A 64 -8.54 -14.42 1.24
CA PRO A 64 -9.05 -14.38 2.60
C PRO A 64 -8.48 -13.21 3.39
N GLU A 65 -7.29 -12.73 3.01
CA GLU A 65 -6.63 -11.58 3.63
C GLU A 65 -5.76 -10.81 2.63
N VAL A 66 -5.62 -9.51 2.88
CA VAL A 66 -4.60 -8.66 2.28
C VAL A 66 -3.69 -8.08 3.36
N SER A 67 -2.40 -7.94 3.07
CA SER A 67 -1.46 -7.31 4.01
C SER A 67 -1.42 -5.80 3.78
N MET A 68 -1.82 -5.04 4.79
CA MET A 68 -1.74 -3.58 4.79
C MET A 68 -0.41 -3.16 5.41
N ALA A 69 0.33 -2.26 4.76
CA ALA A 69 1.60 -1.75 5.26
C ALA A 69 1.67 -0.23 5.12
N PHE A 70 1.82 0.47 6.24
CA PHE A 70 1.92 1.91 6.33
C PHE A 70 3.24 2.33 6.96
N SER A 71 3.85 3.39 6.40
CA SER A 71 4.98 4.09 7.00
C SER A 71 4.49 5.41 7.58
N LEU A 72 4.67 5.58 8.88
CA LEU A 72 4.33 6.79 9.62
C LEU A 72 5.61 7.57 9.93
N HIS A 73 5.62 8.84 9.57
CA HIS A 73 6.72 9.77 9.86
C HIS A 73 6.19 10.94 10.69
N LEU A 74 6.78 11.14 11.86
CA LEU A 74 6.52 12.28 12.73
C LEU A 74 7.66 13.28 12.58
N PHE A 75 7.32 14.50 12.20
CA PHE A 75 8.26 15.60 12.05
C PHE A 75 8.01 16.68 13.10
N GLN A 76 9.06 17.38 13.49
CA GLN A 76 9.00 18.62 14.26
C GLN A 76 9.64 19.76 13.46
N LYS A 77 9.21 20.99 13.71
CA LYS A 77 9.86 22.16 13.12
C LYS A 77 11.31 22.24 13.61
N ALA A 78 12.26 22.38 12.68
CA ALA A 78 13.66 22.60 13.04
C ALA A 78 13.79 23.96 13.74
N SER A 79 14.54 23.99 14.85
CA SER A 79 14.84 25.22 15.60
C SER A 79 15.94 26.04 14.92
#